data_AF-A0A7W4GHP9-F1
#
_entry.id   AF-A0A7W4GHP9-F1
#
_cell.length_a   1.000
_cell.length_b   1.000
_cell.length_c   1.000
_cell.angle_alpha   90.00
_cell.angle_beta   90.00
_cell.angle_gamma   90.00
#
_symmetry.space_group_name_H-M   'P 1'
#
loop_
_entity.id
_entity.type
_entity.pdbx_description
1 polymer ?
#
loop_
_entity_poly.entity_id
_entity_poly.type
_entity_poly.pdbx_seq_one_letter_code
_entity_poly.pdbx_strand_id
1 'polypeptide(L)'
;MSVKTLLCRDGRDTGLRLMGVMFAAFLLLTVAAIVFPASVINWIVTLALLPMVGLSAVRRLNDANKSIKLAMICVVPVLAFGILTYFVAPLGALAGVFLFGLACGGYLAFLPAKNTINYVQGYYGPSMVPVSISGSVYHRQEPVMKGQVMPVHEKTENTFSSIELADEVVL
;
A
#
# COMPACT_ATOMS: atom_id res chain seq x y z
N MET A 1 4.03 6.04 9.76
CA MET A 1 4.23 4.75 9.09
C MET A 1 5.54 4.13 9.58
N SER A 2 5.54 2.88 10.01
CA SER A 2 6.77 2.19 10.42
C SER A 2 7.64 1.88 9.20
N VAL A 3 8.92 2.26 9.22
CA VAL A 3 9.90 2.06 8.12
C VAL A 3 10.01 0.59 7.73
N LYS A 4 9.76 -0.32 8.67
CA LYS A 4 9.74 -1.77 8.46
C LYS A 4 8.71 -2.17 7.39
N THR A 5 7.57 -1.50 7.35
CA THR A 5 6.49 -1.79 6.36
C THR A 5 6.86 -1.40 4.93
N LEU A 6 7.84 -0.51 4.73
CA LEU A 6 8.27 -0.08 3.40
C LEU A 6 9.16 -1.13 2.71
N LEU A 7 9.79 -2.02 3.48
CA LEU A 7 10.72 -3.05 2.96
C LEU A 7 10.14 -4.48 3.01
N CYS A 8 8.99 -4.71 3.65
CA CYS A 8 8.38 -6.04 3.71
C CYS A 8 7.89 -6.52 2.34
N ARG A 9 8.26 -7.72 1.88
CA ARG A 9 7.72 -8.29 0.64
C ARG A 9 6.30 -8.87 0.80
N ASP A 10 5.99 -9.41 1.98
CA ASP A 10 4.76 -10.17 2.27
C ASP A 10 3.58 -9.31 2.75
N GLY A 11 3.32 -8.17 2.08
CA GLY A 11 2.24 -7.24 2.45
C GLY A 11 1.30 -6.89 1.31
N ARG A 12 0.13 -6.36 1.64
CA ARG A 12 -0.86 -5.79 0.71
C ARG A 12 -0.99 -4.30 1.00
N ASP A 13 -0.94 -3.49 -0.06
CA ASP A 13 -1.06 -2.02 -0.01
C ASP A 13 -2.35 -1.57 -0.68
N THR A 14 -2.99 -0.53 -0.15
CA THR A 14 -4.10 0.14 -0.83
C THR A 14 -3.59 0.94 -2.02
N GLY A 15 -4.45 1.15 -3.03
CA GLY A 15 -4.13 1.98 -4.20
C GLY A 15 -3.74 3.41 -3.83
N LEU A 16 -4.39 3.99 -2.80
CA LEU A 16 -4.08 5.32 -2.29
C LEU A 16 -2.66 5.40 -1.71
N ARG A 17 -2.20 4.34 -1.03
CA ARG A 17 -0.84 4.27 -0.48
C ARG A 17 0.21 4.22 -1.59
N LEU A 18 -0.02 3.40 -2.63
CA LEU A 18 0.86 3.35 -3.81
C LEU A 18 0.96 4.74 -4.46
N MET A 19 -0.17 5.43 -4.60
CA MET A 19 -0.21 6.79 -5.14
C MET A 19 0.60 7.79 -4.35
N GLY A 20 0.43 7.79 -3.03
CA GLY A 20 1.21 8.65 -2.14
C GLY A 20 2.71 8.40 -2.28
N VAL A 21 3.12 7.14 -2.37
CA VAL A 21 4.54 6.77 -2.56
C VAL A 21 5.07 7.23 -3.91
N MET A 22 4.30 7.04 -5.00
CA MET A 22 4.69 7.50 -6.34
C MET A 22 4.84 9.01 -6.40
N PHE A 23 3.86 9.74 -5.89
CA PHE A 23 3.88 11.20 -5.84
C PHE A 23 5.05 11.72 -4.99
N ALA A 24 5.26 11.15 -3.79
CA ALA A 24 6.37 11.51 -2.93
C ALA A 24 7.73 11.23 -3.58
N ALA A 25 7.88 10.10 -4.29
CA ALA A 25 9.11 9.76 -4.99
C ALA A 25 9.45 10.77 -6.10
N PHE A 26 8.47 11.13 -6.94
CA PHE A 26 8.69 12.13 -7.98
C PHE A 26 8.93 13.53 -7.42
N LEU A 27 8.22 13.94 -6.37
CA LEU A 27 8.49 15.20 -5.69
C LEU A 27 9.91 15.24 -5.12
N LEU A 28 10.35 14.17 -4.45
CA LEU A 28 11.69 14.10 -3.88
C LEU A 28 12.76 14.18 -4.97
N LEU A 29 12.56 13.50 -6.11
CA LEU A 29 13.44 13.62 -7.28
C LEU A 29 13.45 15.04 -7.87
N THR A 30 12.30 15.71 -7.89
CA THR A 30 12.19 17.08 -8.40
C THR A 30 12.95 18.05 -7.50
N VAL A 31 12.78 17.93 -6.18
CA VAL A 31 13.53 18.73 -5.19
C VAL A 31 15.03 18.45 -5.31
N ALA A 32 15.44 17.18 -5.41
CA ALA A 32 16.84 16.82 -5.59
C ALA A 32 17.43 17.42 -6.89
N ALA A 33 16.68 17.38 -7.98
CA ALA A 33 17.10 17.94 -9.27
C ALA A 33 17.24 19.47 -9.24
N ILE A 34 16.39 20.17 -8.48
CA ILE A 34 16.47 21.63 -8.30
C ILE A 34 17.66 22.01 -7.42
N VAL A 35 17.88 21.29 -6.31
CA VAL A 35 18.96 21.60 -5.36
C VAL A 35 20.34 21.19 -5.90
N PHE A 36 20.41 20.06 -6.60
CA PHE A 36 21.64 19.49 -7.14
C PHE A 36 21.50 19.15 -8.63
N PRO A 37 21.46 20.16 -9.52
CA PRO A 37 21.29 19.93 -10.96
C PRO A 37 22.46 19.14 -11.56
N ALA A 38 22.17 18.23 -12.50
CA ALA A 38 23.14 17.40 -13.22
C ALA A 38 24.15 16.64 -12.33
N SER A 39 23.77 16.32 -11.09
CA SER A 39 24.67 15.73 -10.09
C SER A 39 24.53 14.21 -10.00
N VAL A 40 25.58 13.55 -9.51
CA VAL A 40 25.54 12.12 -9.13
C VAL A 40 24.57 11.86 -7.98
N ILE A 41 24.25 12.89 -7.19
CA ILE A 41 23.28 12.80 -6.09
C ILE A 41 21.89 12.40 -6.63
N ASN A 42 21.48 12.91 -7.80
CA ASN A 42 20.22 12.52 -8.42
C ASN A 42 20.17 11.02 -8.75
N TRP A 43 21.30 10.43 -9.15
CA TRP A 43 21.40 8.99 -9.39
C TRP A 43 21.26 8.18 -8.10
N ILE A 44 21.94 8.59 -7.03
CA ILE A 44 21.85 7.94 -5.73
C ILE A 44 20.40 7.97 -5.22
N VAL A 45 19.74 9.13 -5.32
CA VAL A 45 18.35 9.30 -4.93
C VAL A 45 17.42 8.43 -5.79
N THR A 46 17.61 8.42 -7.11
CA THR A 46 16.83 7.57 -8.03
C THR A 46 16.96 6.09 -7.66
N LEU A 47 18.20 5.61 -7.45
CA LEU A 47 18.47 4.22 -7.06
C LEU A 47 17.89 3.86 -5.69
N ALA A 48 17.83 4.80 -4.75
CA ALA A 48 17.20 4.58 -3.44
C ALA A 48 15.66 4.50 -3.52
N LEU A 49 15.03 5.28 -4.42
CA LEU A 49 13.58 5.30 -4.60
C LEU A 49 13.06 4.12 -5.43
N LEU A 50 13.87 3.61 -6.37
CA LEU A 50 13.59 2.44 -7.20
C LEU A 50 13.04 1.23 -6.42
N PRO A 51 13.74 0.70 -5.39
CA PRO A 51 13.25 -0.43 -4.63
C PRO A 51 12.01 -0.09 -3.79
N MET A 52 11.89 1.15 -3.30
CA MET A 52 10.72 1.60 -2.53
C MET A 52 9.44 1.58 -3.37
N VAL A 53 9.50 2.17 -4.56
CA VAL A 53 8.40 2.19 -5.52
C VAL A 53 8.11 0.77 -6.03
N GLY A 54 9.17 0.03 -6.39
CA GLY A 54 9.05 -1.34 -6.89
C GLY A 54 8.37 -2.26 -5.89
N LEU A 55 8.79 -2.24 -4.62
CA LEU A 55 8.18 -3.04 -3.56
C LEU A 55 6.71 -2.65 -3.32
N SER A 56 6.38 -1.36 -3.30
CA SER A 56 4.98 -0.93 -3.13
C SER A 56 4.10 -1.36 -4.31
N ALA A 57 4.59 -1.25 -5.55
CA ALA A 57 3.89 -1.74 -6.73
C ALA A 57 3.68 -3.26 -6.70
N VAL A 58 4.69 -4.03 -6.28
CA VAL A 58 4.60 -5.49 -6.10
C VAL A 58 3.54 -5.84 -5.06
N ARG A 59 3.48 -5.15 -3.92
CA ARG A 59 2.45 -5.39 -2.88
C ARG A 59 1.04 -5.12 -3.41
N ARG A 60 0.86 -4.05 -4.18
CA ARG A 60 -0.44 -3.74 -4.81
C ARG A 60 -0.83 -4.79 -5.86
N LEU A 61 0.12 -5.28 -6.64
CA LEU A 61 -0.13 -6.33 -7.63
C LEU A 61 -0.44 -7.69 -6.98
N ASN A 62 0.20 -7.98 -5.85
CA ASN A 62 -0.10 -9.16 -5.05
C ASN A 62 -1.53 -9.09 -4.46
N ASP A 63 -1.96 -7.90 -4.04
CA ASP A 63 -3.34 -7.63 -3.59
C ASP A 63 -4.37 -7.79 -4.71
N ALA A 64 -4.04 -7.34 -5.92
CA ALA A 64 -4.88 -7.50 -7.13
C ALA A 64 -4.74 -8.88 -7.80
N ASN A 65 -3.91 -9.80 -7.27
CA ASN A 65 -3.60 -11.11 -7.85
C ASN A 65 -3.21 -11.06 -9.34
N LYS A 66 -2.44 -10.05 -9.73
CA LYS A 66 -1.97 -9.84 -11.11
C LYS A 66 -0.48 -10.17 -11.24
N SER A 67 -0.02 -10.33 -12.48
CA SER A 67 1.37 -10.65 -12.77
C SER A 67 2.31 -9.57 -12.24
N ILE A 68 3.35 -9.99 -11.51
CA ILE A 68 4.37 -9.09 -10.94
C ILE A 68 5.13 -8.27 -12.00
N LYS A 69 5.12 -8.74 -13.27
CA LYS A 69 5.70 -8.04 -14.43
C LYS A 69 5.14 -6.64 -14.61
N LEU A 70 3.88 -6.40 -14.20
CA LEU A 70 3.25 -5.08 -14.28
C LEU A 70 3.89 -4.05 -13.33
N ALA A 71 4.69 -4.47 -12.34
CA ALA A 71 5.39 -3.55 -11.46
C ALA A 71 6.39 -2.69 -12.24
N MET A 72 6.92 -3.21 -13.35
CA MET A 72 7.83 -2.48 -14.24
C MET A 72 7.19 -1.21 -14.81
N ILE A 73 5.86 -1.17 -14.96
CA ILE A 73 5.14 0.01 -15.45
C ILE A 73 5.27 1.20 -14.51
N CYS A 74 5.42 0.97 -13.19
CA CYS A 74 5.69 2.05 -12.23
C CYS A 74 7.18 2.35 -12.07
N VAL A 75 8.03 1.34 -12.24
CA VAL A 75 9.48 1.48 -12.05
C VAL A 75 10.14 2.22 -13.22
N VAL A 76 9.75 1.92 -14.46
CA VAL A 76 10.35 2.50 -15.67
C VAL A 76 10.19 4.03 -15.71
N PRO A 77 9.02 4.63 -15.42
CA PRO A 77 8.86 6.09 -15.40
C PRO A 77 9.76 6.79 -14.36
N VAL A 78 9.96 6.18 -13.19
CA VAL A 78 10.83 6.74 -12.14
C VAL A 78 12.28 6.76 -12.61
N LEU A 79 12.73 5.65 -13.22
CA LEU A 79 14.07 5.54 -13.79
C LEU A 79 14.28 6.52 -14.95
N ALA A 80 13.31 6.61 -15.87
CA ALA A 80 13.34 7.55 -16.98
C ALA A 80 13.41 9.01 -16.49
N PHE A 81 12.64 9.35 -15.45
CA PHE A 81 12.68 10.68 -14.85
C PHE A 81 14.06 10.98 -14.26
N GLY A 82 14.67 10.05 -13.52
CA GLY A 82 16.04 10.22 -12.98
C GLY A 82 17.11 10.39 -14.07
N ILE A 83 16.98 9.71 -15.21
CA ILE A 83 17.87 9.91 -16.36
C ILE A 83 17.66 11.31 -16.95
N LEU A 84 16.41 11.72 -17.16
CA LEU A 84 16.10 13.02 -17.75
C LEU A 84 16.54 14.18 -16.88
N THR A 85 16.42 14.07 -15.55
CA THR A 85 16.91 15.11 -14.62
C THR A 85 18.43 15.21 -14.63
N TYR A 86 19.14 14.09 -14.84
CA TYR A 86 20.59 14.10 -14.98
C TYR A 86 21.06 14.82 -16.26
N PHE A 87 20.39 14.58 -17.39
CA PHE A 87 20.68 15.23 -18.67
C PHE A 87 20.11 16.64 -18.82
N VAL A 88 19.47 17.20 -17.78
CA VAL A 88 18.85 18.53 -17.83
C VAL A 88 17.87 18.65 -19.00
N ALA A 89 17.01 17.63 -19.14
CA ALA A 89 16.00 17.59 -20.19
C ALA A 89 15.04 18.80 -20.11
N PRO A 90 14.42 19.20 -21.24
CA PRO A 90 13.47 20.31 -21.25
C PRO A 90 12.30 20.05 -20.30
N LEU A 91 11.77 21.12 -19.69
CA LEU A 91 10.68 21.05 -18.72
C LEU A 91 9.46 20.27 -19.23
N GLY A 92 9.15 20.37 -20.52
CA GLY A 92 8.04 19.61 -21.13
C GLY A 92 8.25 18.09 -21.07
N ALA A 93 9.48 17.62 -21.29
CA ALA A 93 9.80 16.19 -21.19
C ALA A 93 9.73 15.71 -19.73
N LEU A 94 10.25 16.50 -18.78
CA LEU A 94 10.17 16.20 -17.35
C LEU A 94 8.72 16.15 -16.86
N ALA A 95 7.91 17.16 -17.19
CA ALA A 95 6.49 17.20 -16.84
C ALA A 95 5.70 16.05 -17.49
N GLY A 96 6.01 15.72 -18.75
CA GLY A 96 5.41 14.59 -19.45
C GLY A 96 5.67 13.25 -18.74
N VAL A 97 6.92 12.98 -18.39
CA VAL A 97 7.28 11.73 -17.68
C VAL A 97 6.74 11.70 -16.25
N PHE A 98 6.70 12.85 -15.55
CA PHE A 98 6.08 12.97 -14.24
C PHE A 98 4.59 12.59 -14.29
N LEU A 99 3.83 13.20 -15.20
CA LEU A 99 2.40 12.93 -15.36
C LEU A 99 2.15 11.50 -15.84
N PHE A 100 2.96 11.00 -16.77
CA PHE A 100 2.90 9.62 -17.23
C PHE A 100 3.15 8.62 -16.09
N GLY A 101 4.15 8.88 -15.25
CA GLY A 101 4.45 8.08 -14.07
C GLY A 101 3.31 8.06 -13.06
N LEU A 102 2.67 9.22 -12.81
CA LEU A 102 1.47 9.28 -11.98
C LEU A 102 0.29 8.55 -12.61
N ALA A 103 0.07 8.65 -13.92
CA ALA A 103 -0.98 7.91 -14.61
C ALA A 103 -0.76 6.38 -14.52
N CYS A 104 0.49 5.93 -14.63
CA CYS A 104 0.88 4.53 -14.41
C CYS A 104 0.60 4.07 -12.98
N GLY A 105 0.94 4.89 -11.98
CA GLY A 105 0.54 4.67 -10.59
C GLY A 105 -0.97 4.63 -10.41
N GLY A 106 -1.70 5.47 -11.17
CA GLY A 106 -3.17 5.57 -11.30
C GLY A 106 -3.78 4.27 -11.68
N TYR A 107 -3.31 3.77 -12.80
CA TYR A 107 -3.77 2.51 -13.34
C TYR A 107 -3.63 1.37 -12.31
N LEU A 108 -2.50 1.27 -11.62
CA LEU A 108 -2.33 0.23 -10.58
C LEU A 108 -3.13 0.53 -9.30
N ALA A 109 -3.36 1.80 -8.96
CA ALA A 109 -4.13 2.18 -7.80
C ALA A 109 -5.62 1.83 -7.96
N PHE A 110 -6.19 1.99 -9.15
CA PHE A 110 -7.59 1.69 -9.44
C PHE A 110 -7.89 0.21 -9.68
N LEU A 111 -6.89 -0.66 -9.65
CA LEU A 111 -7.12 -2.11 -9.75
C LEU A 111 -8.02 -2.60 -8.61
N PRO A 112 -9.10 -3.35 -8.90
CA PRO A 112 -9.95 -3.91 -7.86
C PRO A 112 -9.13 -4.90 -7.02
N ALA A 113 -9.23 -4.78 -5.69
CA ALA A 113 -8.65 -5.77 -4.78
C ALA A 113 -9.46 -7.07 -4.89
N LYS A 114 -8.77 -8.21 -4.92
CA LYS A 114 -9.45 -9.52 -5.04
C LYS A 114 -10.28 -9.85 -3.79
N ASN A 115 -9.81 -9.41 -2.62
CA ASN A 115 -10.41 -9.72 -1.34
C ASN A 115 -10.75 -8.42 -0.59
N THR A 116 -11.87 -8.40 0.12
CA THR A 116 -12.22 -7.32 1.05
C THR A 116 -11.43 -7.49 2.33
N ILE A 117 -10.38 -6.68 2.50
CA ILE A 117 -9.46 -6.74 3.64
C ILE A 117 -9.57 -5.44 4.44
N ASN A 118 -9.56 -5.54 5.76
CA ASN A 118 -9.49 -4.37 6.63
C ASN A 118 -8.05 -3.84 6.69
N TYR A 119 -7.79 -2.74 5.99
CA TYR A 119 -6.48 -2.08 5.97
C TYR A 119 -6.34 -1.13 7.17
N VAL A 120 -5.22 -1.20 7.88
CA VAL A 120 -4.85 -0.22 8.90
C VAL A 120 -3.87 0.75 8.26
N GLN A 121 -4.23 2.03 8.15
CA GLN A 121 -3.42 3.06 7.46
C GLN A 121 -3.02 2.68 6.02
N GLY A 122 -3.87 1.92 5.32
CA GLY A 122 -3.62 1.50 3.94
C GLY A 122 -2.64 0.34 3.77
N TYR A 123 -2.28 -0.37 4.84
CA TYR A 123 -1.43 -1.57 4.82
C TYR A 123 -2.11 -2.76 5.50
N TYR A 124 -1.86 -3.95 4.97
CA TYR A 124 -2.16 -5.22 5.63
C TYR A 124 -0.95 -6.18 5.48
N GLY A 125 -0.32 -6.57 6.58
CA GLY A 125 0.87 -7.43 6.54
C GLY A 125 1.51 -7.66 7.92
N PRO A 126 2.55 -8.50 8.02
CA PRO A 126 3.05 -9.09 9.28
C PRO A 126 3.60 -8.10 10.30
N SER A 127 3.85 -6.84 9.92
CA SER A 127 4.31 -5.78 10.83
C SER A 127 3.16 -4.92 11.38
N MET A 128 1.90 -5.33 11.21
CA MET A 128 0.78 -4.64 11.84
C MET A 128 0.78 -4.90 13.34
N VAL A 129 1.25 -3.92 14.11
CA VAL A 129 0.94 -3.88 15.56
C VAL A 129 -0.57 -3.67 15.63
N PRO A 130 -1.34 -4.62 16.21
CA PRO A 130 -2.76 -4.42 16.36
C PRO A 130 -2.96 -3.12 17.16
N VAL A 131 -3.78 -2.21 16.62
CA VAL A 131 -4.23 -1.06 17.40
C VAL A 131 -4.99 -1.65 18.57
N SER A 132 -4.37 -1.64 19.74
CA SER A 132 -5.03 -2.04 20.98
C SER A 132 -6.27 -1.16 21.11
N ILE A 133 -7.44 -1.77 20.95
CA ILE A 133 -8.69 -1.09 21.26
C ILE A 133 -8.57 -0.73 22.73
N SER A 134 -8.67 0.57 23.04
CA SER A 134 -8.58 1.09 24.40
C SER A 134 -9.73 0.49 25.21
N GLY A 135 -9.48 -0.65 25.87
CA GLY A 135 -10.50 -1.47 26.52
C GLY A 135 -10.25 -2.99 26.47
N SER A 136 -9.44 -3.50 25.54
CA SER A 136 -9.05 -4.92 25.53
C SER A 136 -7.82 -5.12 26.41
N VAL A 137 -8.03 -5.80 27.54
CA VAL A 137 -7.01 -6.29 28.49
C VAL A 137 -5.79 -6.83 27.75
N TYR A 138 -4.61 -6.55 28.29
CA TYR A 138 -3.28 -6.93 27.82
C TYR A 138 -3.18 -8.45 27.59
N HIS A 139 -3.64 -8.93 26.44
CA HIS A 139 -3.51 -10.33 26.07
C HIS A 139 -2.09 -10.52 25.55
N ARG A 140 -1.29 -11.34 26.25
CA ARG A 140 -0.01 -11.81 25.72
C ARG A 140 -0.29 -12.43 24.35
N GLN A 141 0.31 -11.87 23.30
CA GLN A 141 0.34 -12.46 21.97
C GLN A 141 1.60 -13.30 21.87
N GLU A 142 1.42 -14.61 21.80
CA GLU A 142 2.52 -15.52 21.53
C GLU A 142 3.02 -15.31 20.08
N PRO A 143 4.33 -15.34 19.84
CA PRO A 143 4.87 -15.21 18.49
C PRO A 143 4.47 -16.43 17.64
N VAL A 144 3.43 -16.29 16.83
CA VAL A 144 3.05 -17.31 15.84
C VAL A 144 4.03 -17.29 14.67
N MET A 145 4.75 -18.40 14.47
CA MET A 145 5.47 -18.65 13.22
C MET A 145 4.48 -18.61 12.05
N LYS A 146 4.88 -17.96 10.96
CA LYS A 146 4.09 -17.78 9.72
C LYS A 146 3.27 -19.04 9.38
N GLY A 147 1.95 -18.94 9.38
CA GLY A 147 1.09 -19.99 8.80
C GLY A 147 -0.32 -20.15 9.35
N GLN A 148 -0.65 -19.62 10.52
CA GLN A 148 -2.02 -19.75 11.05
C GLN A 148 -2.86 -18.50 10.76
N VAL A 149 -3.84 -18.71 9.87
CA VAL A 149 -4.92 -17.77 9.55
C VAL A 149 -5.70 -17.49 10.82
N MET A 150 -5.85 -16.22 11.21
CA MET A 150 -6.79 -15.89 12.29
C MET A 150 -8.20 -16.29 11.85
N PRO A 151 -8.97 -17.03 12.67
CA PRO A 151 -10.37 -17.25 12.36
C PRO A 151 -11.06 -15.89 12.27
N VAL A 152 -11.71 -15.65 11.13
CA VAL A 152 -12.65 -14.55 10.97
C VAL A 152 -13.68 -14.72 12.08
N HIS A 153 -13.80 -13.73 12.96
CA HIS A 153 -14.96 -13.68 13.86
C HIS A 153 -16.19 -13.63 12.97
N GLU A 154 -16.89 -14.76 12.90
CA GLU A 154 -18.24 -14.86 12.34
C GLU A 154 -19.09 -13.80 13.01
N LYS A 155 -19.69 -12.95 12.18
CA LYS A 155 -20.66 -11.96 12.60
C LYS A 155 -21.85 -12.73 13.16
N THR A 156 -22.01 -12.77 14.49
CA THR A 156 -23.20 -13.36 15.11
C THR A 156 -24.41 -12.54 14.66
N GLU A 157 -25.18 -13.17 13.77
CA GLU A 157 -26.49 -12.75 13.31
C GLU A 157 -27.45 -12.88 14.50
N ASN A 158 -27.76 -11.78 15.18
CA ASN A 158 -28.79 -11.78 16.23
C ASN A 158 -30.17 -11.81 15.58
N THR A 159 -30.57 -13.00 15.12
CA THR A 159 -31.95 -13.37 14.84
C THR A 159 -32.60 -13.73 16.17
N PHE A 160 -33.34 -12.79 16.78
CA PHE A 160 -34.21 -13.10 17.92
C PHE A 160 -35.65 -13.16 17.41
N SER A 161 -36.08 -14.36 17.00
CA SER A 161 -37.49 -14.66 16.72
C SER A 161 -38.17 -15.16 17.99
N SER A 162 -39.19 -14.43 18.43
CA SER A 162 -40.47 -14.89 19.00
C SER A 162 -40.50 -16.17 19.84
N ILE A 163 -40.84 -16.03 21.13
CA ILE A 163 -41.62 -17.04 21.86
C ILE A 163 -42.93 -16.38 22.29
N GLU A 164 -43.99 -16.77 21.59
CA GLU A 164 -45.39 -16.69 22.00
C GLU A 164 -45.68 -17.98 22.80
N LEU A 165 -46.27 -17.87 23.99
CA LEU A 165 -46.90 -19.01 24.66
C LEU A 165 -48.13 -18.51 25.42
N ALA A 166 -49.25 -19.18 25.12
CA ALA A 166 -50.62 -18.83 25.41
C ALA A 166 -51.08 -19.15 26.84
N ASP A 167 -52.18 -18.50 27.22
CA ASP A 167 -53.29 -18.90 28.11
C ASP A 167 -53.06 -19.90 29.25
N GLU A 168 -53.46 -19.48 30.47
CA GLU A 168 -54.42 -20.25 31.27
C GLU A 168 -55.19 -19.34 32.26
N VAL A 169 -56.43 -19.77 32.59
CA VAL A 169 -57.60 -18.99 33.03
C VAL A 169 -57.89 -19.17 34.54
N VAL A 170 -58.79 -18.34 35.08
CA VAL A 170 -59.67 -18.51 36.29
C VAL A 170 -58.98 -18.13 37.62
N LEU A 171 -59.51 -17.28 38.52
CA LEU A 171 -60.89 -17.01 38.98
C LEU A 171 -61.04 -15.55 39.47
#